data_AF-I9U326-F1
#
_entry.id   AF-I9U326-F1
#
_cell.length_a   1.000
_cell.length_b   1.000
_cell.length_c   1.000
_cell.angle_alpha   90.00
_cell.angle_beta   90.00
_cell.angle_gamma   90.00
#
_symmetry.space_group_name_H-M   'P 1'
#
loop_
_entity.id
_entity.type
_entity.pdbx_description
1 polymer ?
#
loop_
_entity_poly.entity_id
_entity_poly.type
_entity_poly.pdbx_seq_one_letter_code
_entity_poly.pdbx_strand_id
1 'polypeptide(L)'
;MIICIFYLLFFTTPYIVGDILQLKFIRQKLCEKPVLLPQKDYEEAGHYAIRKMQLSIISQILDGIIFAGWVFFGLTHLEDLTHYLNLPETLGYLVFALLFLAIQSVLSLPIILHHHAFG
;
A
#
# COMPACT_ATOMS: atom_id res chain seq x y z
N MET A 1 18.43 -8.63 -3.75
CA MET A 1 18.37 -8.00 -5.09
C MET A 1 17.42 -8.72 -6.07
N ILE A 2 17.58 -10.03 -6.35
CA ILE A 2 16.68 -10.78 -7.26
C ILE A 2 15.21 -10.80 -6.78
N ILE A 3 14.99 -10.93 -5.47
CA ILE A 3 13.63 -10.94 -4.88
C ILE A 3 12.92 -9.58 -5.05
N CYS A 4 13.63 -8.46 -4.90
CA CYS A 4 13.06 -7.12 -5.13
C CYS A 4 12.68 -6.90 -6.60
N ILE A 5 13.47 -7.43 -7.53
CA ILE A 5 13.20 -7.35 -8.97
C ILE A 5 11.96 -8.17 -9.31
N PHE A 6 11.84 -9.39 -8.79
CA PHE A 6 10.64 -10.20 -8.97
C PHE A 6 9.39 -9.56 -8.35
N TYR A 7 9.51 -8.96 -7.17
CA TYR A 7 8.39 -8.24 -6.54
C TYR A 7 7.93 -7.02 -7.36
N LEU A 8 8.87 -6.19 -7.83
CA LEU A 8 8.55 -5.03 -8.68
C LEU A 8 7.96 -5.44 -10.04
N LEU A 9 8.44 -6.53 -10.64
CA LEU A 9 8.07 -6.94 -11.99
C LEU A 9 6.80 -7.82 -12.03
N PHE A 10 6.50 -8.54 -10.95
CA PHE A 10 5.34 -9.44 -10.89
C PHE A 10 4.21 -8.92 -10.02
N PHE A 11 4.48 -8.04 -9.05
CA PHE A 11 3.46 -7.51 -8.14
C PHE A 11 3.07 -6.06 -8.48
N THR A 12 4.04 -5.16 -8.67
CA THR A 12 3.76 -3.74 -8.96
C THR A 12 3.22 -3.52 -10.37
N THR A 13 3.71 -4.26 -11.36
CA THR A 13 3.32 -4.07 -12.77
C THR A 13 1.85 -4.40 -13.07
N PRO A 14 1.28 -5.55 -12.64
CA PRO A 14 -0.14 -5.83 -12.86
C PRO A 14 -1.05 -4.91 -12.06
N TYR A 15 -0.61 -4.41 -10.90
CA TYR A 15 -1.39 -3.49 -10.08
C TYR A 15 -1.52 -2.11 -10.75
N ILE A 16 -0.41 -1.55 -11.26
CA ILE A 16 -0.43 -0.29 -12.01
C ILE A 16 -1.26 -0.41 -13.29
N VAL A 17 -1.15 -1.54 -14.00
CA VAL A 17 -1.96 -1.80 -15.20
C VAL A 17 -3.44 -1.90 -14.85
N GLY A 18 -3.76 -2.58 -13.74
CA GLY A 18 -5.10 -2.67 -13.19
C GLY A 18 -5.69 -1.28 -12.92
N ASP A 19 -4.98 -0.45 -12.16
CA ASP A 19 -5.42 0.90 -11.79
C ASP A 19 -5.58 1.82 -13.02
N ILE A 20 -4.69 1.72 -14.03
CA ILE A 20 -4.84 2.47 -15.29
C ILE A 20 -6.11 2.05 -16.05
N LEU A 21 -6.39 0.74 -16.11
CA LEU A 21 -7.56 0.21 -16.80
C LEU A 21 -8.86 0.63 -16.10
N GLN A 22 -8.85 0.59 -14.77
CA GLN A 22 -9.96 0.94 -13.91
C GLN A 22 -10.23 2.47 -13.95
N LEU A 23 -9.18 3.30 -13.97
CA LEU A 23 -9.28 4.74 -14.17
C LEU A 23 -9.88 5.09 -15.55
N LYS A 24 -9.45 4.37 -16.60
CA LYS A 24 -9.97 4.55 -17.95
C LYS A 24 -11.45 4.17 -18.05
N PHE A 25 -11.86 3.10 -17.37
CA PHE A 25 -13.25 2.67 -17.31
C PHE A 25 -14.15 3.68 -16.60
N ILE A 26 -13.70 4.23 -15.46
CA ILE A 26 -14.47 5.25 -14.72
C ILE A 26 -14.59 6.54 -15.54
N ARG A 27 -13.52 7.00 -16.20
CA ARG A 27 -13.58 8.15 -17.10
C ARG A 27 -14.52 7.93 -18.28
N GLN A 28 -14.53 6.74 -18.85
CA GLN A 28 -15.39 6.42 -19.99
C GLN A 28 -16.86 6.37 -19.57
N LYS A 29 -17.17 5.77 -18.41
CA LYS A 29 -18.51 5.75 -17.81
C LYS A 29 -19.00 7.15 -17.47
N LEU A 30 -18.16 8.01 -16.90
CA LEU A 30 -18.49 9.42 -16.61
C LEU A 30 -18.92 10.23 -17.85
N CYS A 31 -18.43 9.87 -19.05
CA CYS A 31 -18.85 10.51 -20.30
C CYS A 31 -20.15 9.94 -20.88
N GLU A 32 -20.65 8.79 -20.40
CA GLU A 32 -21.92 8.22 -20.82
C GLU A 32 -23.09 8.84 -20.04
N LYS A 33 -24.24 9.01 -20.69
CA LYS A 33 -25.43 9.59 -20.04
C LYS A 33 -25.83 8.74 -18.84
N PRO A 34 -25.99 9.32 -17.64
CA PRO A 34 -26.39 8.57 -16.47
C PRO A 34 -27.77 7.96 -16.66
N VAL A 35 -27.86 6.64 -16.52
CA VAL A 35 -29.10 5.87 -16.73
C VAL A 35 -29.91 5.72 -15.43
N LEU A 36 -29.25 5.73 -14.27
CA LEU A 36 -29.87 5.43 -12.96
C LEU A 36 -29.86 6.60 -11.95
N LEU A 37 -28.98 7.58 -12.10
CA LEU A 37 -28.77 8.66 -11.11
C LEU A 37 -29.03 10.04 -11.73
N PRO A 38 -29.51 11.02 -10.94
CA PRO A 38 -29.51 12.41 -11.35
C PRO A 38 -28.09 12.83 -11.75
N GLN A 39 -27.97 13.64 -12.81
CA GLN A 39 -26.68 13.97 -13.41
C GLN A 39 -25.67 14.58 -12.43
N LYS A 40 -26.16 15.37 -11.46
CA LYS A 40 -25.36 15.95 -10.38
C LYS A 40 -24.74 14.89 -9.46
N ASP A 41 -25.53 13.91 -9.04
CA ASP A 41 -25.07 12.84 -8.13
C ASP A 41 -24.15 11.85 -8.86
N TYR A 42 -24.34 11.67 -10.17
CA TYR A 42 -23.47 10.87 -11.02
C TYR A 42 -22.06 11.47 -11.18
N GLU A 43 -21.99 12.78 -11.41
CA GLU A 43 -20.72 13.51 -11.50
C GLU A 43 -19.98 13.48 -10.15
N GLU A 44 -20.69 13.70 -9.03
CA GLU A 44 -20.11 13.67 -7.69
C GLU A 44 -19.58 12.27 -7.32
N ALA A 45 -20.35 11.21 -7.60
CA ALA A 45 -19.92 9.83 -7.38
C ALA A 45 -18.70 9.46 -8.26
N GLY A 46 -18.64 9.95 -9.50
CA GLY A 46 -17.51 9.72 -10.38
C GLY A 46 -16.24 10.46 -9.92
N HIS A 47 -16.37 11.72 -9.48
CA HIS A 47 -15.25 12.46 -8.88
C HIS A 47 -14.74 11.80 -7.60
N TYR A 48 -15.66 11.31 -6.75
CA TYR A 48 -15.32 10.55 -5.56
C TYR A 48 -14.56 9.27 -5.89
N ALA A 49 -15.03 8.50 -6.88
CA ALA A 49 -14.38 7.28 -7.30
C ALA A 49 -12.97 7.51 -7.88
N ILE A 50 -12.77 8.60 -8.63
CA ILE A 50 -11.45 9.01 -9.12
C ILE A 50 -10.50 9.32 -7.95
N ARG A 51 -10.96 10.08 -6.95
CA ARG A 51 -10.13 10.43 -5.78
C ARG A 51 -9.77 9.20 -4.96
N LYS A 52 -10.72 8.27 -4.78
CA LYS A 52 -10.49 6.98 -4.12
C LYS A 52 -9.44 6.14 -4.85
N MET A 53 -9.50 6.07 -6.18
CA MET A 53 -8.50 5.38 -6.99
C MET A 53 -7.11 6.01 -6.87
N GLN A 54 -7.00 7.34 -7.00
CA GLN A 54 -5.72 8.04 -6.85
C GLN A 54 -5.08 7.75 -5.49
N LEU A 55 -5.88 7.71 -4.43
CA LEU A 55 -5.41 7.43 -3.09
C LEU A 55 -5.01 5.96 -2.91
N SER A 56 -5.73 5.03 -3.53
CA SER A 56 -5.35 3.61 -3.56
C SER A 56 -4.00 3.39 -4.25
N ILE A 57 -3.77 4.02 -5.40
CA ILE A 57 -2.49 3.97 -6.13
C ILE A 57 -1.35 4.48 -5.23
N ILE A 58 -1.53 5.64 -4.60
CA ILE A 58 -0.52 6.23 -3.71
C ILE A 58 -0.21 5.30 -2.53
N SER A 59 -1.24 4.70 -1.93
CA SER A 59 -1.08 3.75 -0.83
C SER A 59 -0.22 2.55 -1.24
N GLN A 60 -0.51 1.94 -2.39
CA GLN A 60 0.24 0.78 -2.88
C GLN A 60 1.70 1.13 -3.20
N ILE A 61 1.95 2.33 -3.75
CA ILE A 61 3.31 2.82 -3.98
C ILE A 61 4.05 2.97 -2.64
N LEU A 62 3.40 3.54 -1.64
CA LEU A 62 3.98 3.72 -0.31
C LEU A 62 4.31 2.37 0.35
N ASP A 63 3.38 1.41 0.28
CA ASP A 63 3.59 0.04 0.74
C ASP A 63 4.77 -0.63 0.03
N GLY A 64 4.88 -0.44 -1.29
CA GLY A 64 6.01 -0.92 -2.08
C GLY A 64 7.35 -0.32 -1.65
N ILE A 65 7.38 0.99 -1.34
CA ILE A 65 8.59 1.67 -0.86
C ILE A 65 8.96 1.17 0.55
N ILE A 66 8.00 1.02 1.45
CA ILE A 66 8.22 0.49 2.80
C ILE A 66 8.78 -0.93 2.73
N PHE A 67 8.17 -1.78 1.90
CA PHE A 67 8.64 -3.14 1.68
C PHE A 67 10.06 -3.18 1.11
N ALA A 68 10.36 -2.35 0.11
CA ALA A 68 11.70 -2.22 -0.42
C ALA A 68 12.69 -1.78 0.68
N GLY A 69 12.33 -0.77 1.47
CA GLY A 69 13.14 -0.30 2.61
C GLY A 69 13.46 -1.41 3.60
N TRP A 70 12.46 -2.26 3.94
CA TRP A 70 12.65 -3.43 4.79
C TRP A 70 13.62 -4.45 4.19
N VAL A 71 13.45 -4.80 2.92
CA VAL A 71 14.28 -5.82 2.25
C VAL A 71 15.71 -5.35 2.02
N PHE A 72 15.92 -4.06 1.73
CA PHE A 72 17.26 -3.53 1.47
C PHE A 72 18.03 -3.20 2.74
N PHE A 73 17.37 -2.70 3.78
CA PHE A 73 18.06 -2.17 4.97
C PHE A 73 17.35 -2.49 6.29
N GLY A 74 16.02 -2.51 6.33
CA GLY A 74 15.27 -2.58 7.59
C GLY A 74 15.48 -3.89 8.35
N LEU A 75 15.46 -5.04 7.66
CA LEU A 75 15.61 -6.35 8.31
C LEU A 75 17.00 -6.54 8.90
N THR A 76 18.05 -6.18 8.14
CA THR A 76 19.44 -6.27 8.59
C THR A 76 19.70 -5.32 9.76
N HIS A 77 19.16 -4.09 9.72
CA HIS A 77 19.28 -3.16 10.85
C HIS A 77 18.58 -3.66 12.12
N LEU A 78 17.41 -4.30 11.99
CA LEU A 78 16.75 -4.90 13.14
C LEU A 78 17.54 -6.08 13.71
N GLU A 79 18.11 -6.91 12.84
CA GLU A 79 18.96 -8.03 13.23
C GLU A 79 20.19 -7.55 14.01
N ASP A 80 20.92 -6.56 13.49
CA ASP A 80 22.07 -5.94 14.17
C ASP A 80 21.70 -5.36 15.54
N LEU A 81 20.53 -4.70 15.63
CA LEU A 81 20.05 -4.08 16.88
C LEU A 81 19.70 -5.14 17.92
N THR A 82 19.12 -6.28 17.50
CA THR A 82 18.87 -7.42 18.39
C THR A 82 20.14 -8.16 18.80
N HIS A 83 21.13 -8.23 17.93
CA HIS A 83 22.43 -8.83 18.23
C HIS A 83 23.23 -7.99 19.24
N TYR A 84 23.20 -6.66 19.12
CA TYR A 84 23.84 -5.74 20.07
C TYR A 84 23.32 -5.87 21.51
N LEU A 85 22.04 -6.24 21.66
CA LEU A 85 21.40 -6.40 22.97
C LEU A 85 21.87 -7.67 23.73
N ASN A 86 22.72 -8.53 23.13
CA ASN A 86 23.28 -9.75 23.74
C ASN A 86 22.21 -10.64 24.41
N LEU A 87 21.03 -10.75 23.77
CA LEU A 87 19.93 -11.56 24.27
C LEU A 87 20.15 -13.05 23.96
N PRO A 88 19.58 -13.96 24.77
CA PRO A 88 19.52 -15.39 24.41
C PRO A 88 18.83 -15.56 23.05
N GLU A 89 19.31 -16.48 22.20
CA GLU A 89 18.85 -16.60 20.80
C GLU A 89 17.32 -16.68 20.66
N THR A 90 16.66 -17.48 21.50
CA THR A 90 15.19 -17.62 21.49
C THR A 90 14.46 -16.32 21.81
N LEU A 91 15.01 -15.52 22.73
CA LEU A 91 14.41 -14.25 23.14
C LEU A 91 14.73 -13.15 22.12
N GLY A 92 15.90 -13.20 21.48
CA GLY A 92 16.28 -12.33 20.37
C GLY A 92 15.31 -12.42 19.19
N TYR A 93 14.94 -13.63 18.76
CA TYR A 93 13.95 -13.83 17.68
C TYR A 93 12.56 -13.29 18.05
N LEU A 94 12.12 -13.45 19.29
CA LEU A 94 10.85 -12.92 19.77
C LEU A 94 10.85 -11.38 19.74
N VAL A 95 11.91 -10.76 20.25
CA VAL A 95 12.07 -9.30 20.27
C VAL A 95 12.17 -8.74 18.86
N PHE A 96 12.90 -9.41 17.96
CA PHE A 96 12.96 -9.07 16.54
C PHE A 96 11.55 -9.02 15.92
N ALA A 97 10.77 -10.09 16.09
CA ALA A 97 9.43 -10.18 15.53
C ALA A 97 8.49 -9.09 16.09
N LEU A 98 8.59 -8.80 17.39
CA LEU A 98 7.80 -7.75 18.05
C LEU A 98 8.18 -6.34 17.56
N LEU A 99 9.48 -6.05 17.42
CA LEU A 99 9.95 -4.76 16.90
C LEU A 99 9.54 -4.58 15.44
N PHE A 100 9.71 -5.62 14.62
CA PHE A 100 9.26 -5.60 13.23
C PHE A 100 7.76 -5.31 13.14
N LEU A 101 6.94 -6.02 13.92
CA LEU A 101 5.49 -5.81 13.95
C LEU A 101 5.11 -4.41 14.44
N ALA A 102 5.77 -3.92 15.50
CA ALA A 102 5.52 -2.59 16.05
C ALA A 102 5.80 -1.49 15.02
N ILE A 103 6.98 -1.52 14.39
CA ILE A 103 7.35 -0.54 13.37
C ILE A 103 6.42 -0.65 12.16
N GLN A 104 6.12 -1.86 11.70
CA GLN A 104 5.22 -2.06 10.58
C GLN A 104 3.80 -1.55 10.87
N SER A 105 3.30 -1.72 12.09
CA SER A 105 1.99 -1.21 12.49
C SER A 105 1.92 0.32 12.40
N VAL A 106 2.96 1.03 12.85
CA VAL A 106 3.04 2.50 12.77
C VAL A 106 3.11 2.97 11.32
N LEU A 107 3.87 2.28 10.48
CA LEU A 107 3.98 2.59 9.05
C LEU A 107 2.67 2.33 8.28
N SER A 108 1.89 1.32 8.69
CA SER A 108 0.60 0.98 8.09
C SER A 108 -0.57 1.86 8.57
N LEU A 109 -0.40 2.56 9.70
CA LEU A 109 -1.43 3.42 10.31
C LEU A 109 -2.01 4.50 9.37
N PRO A 110 -1.22 5.29 8.61
CA PRO A 110 -1.77 6.27 7.69
C PRO A 110 -2.70 5.65 6.64
N ILE A 111 -2.42 4.42 6.21
CA ILE A 111 -3.20 3.72 5.19
C ILE A 111 -4.58 3.31 5.72
N ILE A 112 -4.63 2.86 6.98
CA ILE A 112 -5.86 2.41 7.63
C ILE A 112 -6.81 3.60 7.90
N LEU A 113 -6.27 4.73 8.33
CA LEU A 113 -7.08 5.93 8.63
C LEU A 113 -7.80 6.45 7.39
N HIS A 114 -7.16 6.37 6.22
CA HIS A 114 -7.78 6.75 4.96
C HIS A 114 -8.88 5.78 4.51
N HIS A 115 -8.82 4.50 4.87
CA HIS A 115 -9.88 3.56 4.54
C HIS A 115 -11.14 3.81 5.38
N HIS A 116 -10.97 4.22 6.65
CA HIS A 116 -12.05 4.40 7.60
C HIS A 116 -12.75 5.78 7.53
N ALA A 117 -12.08 6.80 6.98
CA ALA A 117 -12.67 8.12 6.73
C ALA A 117 -13.52 8.19 5.44
N PHE A 118 -13.48 7.13 4.62
CA PHE A 118 -14.12 7.06 3.29
C PHE A 118 -15.09 5.86 3.15
N GLY A 119 -15.58 5.32 4.27
CA GLY A 119 -16.70 4.38 4.33
C GLY A 119 -17.91 5.03 4.99
#